data_AF-A0A0B5HY49-F1
#
_entry.id   AF-A0A0B5HY49-F1
#
_cell.length_a   1.000
_cell.length_b   1.000
_cell.length_c   1.000
_cell.angle_alpha   90.00
_cell.angle_beta   90.00
_cell.angle_gamma   90.00
#
_symmetry.space_group_name_H-M   'P 1'
#
loop_
_entity.id
_entity.type
_entity.pdbx_description
1 polymer ?
#
loop_
_entity_poly.entity_id
_entity_poly.type
_entity_poly.pdbx_seq_one_letter_code
_entity_poly.pdbx_strand_id
1 'polypeptide(L)'
;MNKNGQIFSLDFIISVILAVLAIGLILNFSELTVQNMKENEIFEELQIVGETASDLLVSNPDIVCKLVENDNGTPDDPDDDVSILFMQNCVTAVSRNDVPPGQWRSPYGYYEGGWWTAPGQADRFAKVIRKEDLGIPADYDCELTISGGALNPSSLVVPVIGCNSFSSGTEDIYSIERKLVYYNTEGNGKNLKRADFENCISGAGSCPLEEAGATIKVWRA
;
A
#
# COMPACT_ATOMS: atom_id res chain seq x y z
N MET A 1 63.07 -26.64 -53.48
CA MET A 1 63.07 -26.23 -52.05
C MET A 1 62.16 -25.01 -51.92
N ASN A 2 60.91 -25.22 -51.54
CA ASN A 2 59.89 -24.17 -51.42
C ASN A 2 60.03 -23.45 -50.07
N LYS A 3 60.31 -22.15 -50.09
CA LYS A 3 60.51 -21.30 -48.90
C LYS A 3 59.36 -20.32 -48.60
N ASN A 4 58.25 -20.32 -49.34
CA ASN A 4 57.27 -19.22 -49.27
C ASN A 4 55.83 -19.63 -48.89
N GLY A 5 55.64 -20.63 -48.02
CA GLY A 5 54.30 -21.16 -47.70
C GLY A 5 53.67 -20.75 -46.36
N GLN A 6 54.35 -20.02 -45.48
CA GLN A 6 53.94 -19.93 -44.05
C GLN A 6 53.11 -18.69 -43.64
N ILE A 7 52.97 -17.69 -44.50
CA ILE A 7 52.40 -16.38 -44.09
C ILE A 7 50.85 -16.38 -44.13
N PHE A 8 50.22 -17.21 -44.96
CA PHE A 8 48.76 -17.24 -45.10
C PHE A 8 47.98 -17.83 -43.90
N SER A 9 48.65 -18.52 -42.97
CA SER A 9 47.94 -19.15 -41.83
C SER A 9 47.74 -18.22 -40.63
N LEU A 10 48.56 -17.17 -40.47
CA LEU A 10 48.53 -16.31 -39.29
C LEU A 10 47.32 -15.36 -39.30
N ASP A 11 47.05 -14.74 -40.45
CA ASP A 11 45.90 -13.84 -40.61
C ASP A 11 44.56 -14.58 -40.44
N PHE A 12 44.50 -15.85 -40.87
CA PHE A 12 43.32 -16.70 -40.67
C PHE A 12 43.06 -16.98 -39.18
N ILE A 13 44.11 -17.32 -38.41
CA ILE A 13 43.99 -17.56 -36.97
C ILE A 13 43.52 -16.30 -36.25
N ILE A 14 44.10 -15.14 -36.57
CA ILE A 14 43.69 -13.85 -35.98
C ILE A 14 42.22 -13.56 -36.30
N SER A 15 41.78 -13.78 -37.54
CA SER A 15 40.39 -13.59 -37.95
C SER A 15 39.42 -14.49 -37.16
N VAL A 16 39.76 -15.76 -36.94
CA VAL A 16 38.93 -16.68 -36.15
C VAL A 16 38.86 -16.23 -34.69
N ILE A 17 39.97 -15.81 -34.09
CA ILE A 17 39.99 -15.29 -32.70
C ILE A 17 39.10 -14.06 -32.58
N LEU A 18 39.19 -13.11 -33.52
CA LEU A 18 38.36 -11.93 -33.54
C LEU A 18 36.88 -12.28 -33.74
N ALA A 19 36.56 -13.26 -34.57
CA ALA A 19 35.18 -13.72 -34.78
C ALA A 19 34.58 -14.34 -33.50
N VAL A 20 35.32 -15.21 -32.82
CA VAL A 20 34.88 -15.80 -31.54
C VAL A 20 34.68 -14.72 -30.48
N LEU A 21 35.60 -13.75 -30.40
CA LEU A 21 35.49 -12.63 -29.47
C LEU A 21 34.27 -11.75 -29.79
N ALA A 22 34.03 -11.45 -31.07
CA ALA A 22 32.87 -10.67 -31.50
C ALA A 22 31.55 -11.40 -31.16
N ILE A 23 31.47 -12.72 -31.39
CA ILE A 23 30.30 -13.52 -31.02
C ILE A 23 30.10 -13.49 -29.50
N GLY A 24 31.18 -13.65 -28.71
CA GLY A 24 31.11 -13.57 -27.26
C GLY A 24 30.58 -12.22 -26.75
N LEU A 25 31.02 -11.11 -27.34
CA LEU A 25 30.52 -9.77 -27.01
C LEU A 25 29.04 -9.59 -27.37
N ILE A 26 28.61 -10.09 -28.53
CA ILE A 26 27.21 -10.02 -28.96
C ILE A 26 26.31 -10.83 -28.03
N LEU A 27 26.73 -12.04 -27.64
CA LEU A 27 25.99 -12.88 -26.70
C LEU A 27 25.84 -12.19 -25.34
N ASN A 28 26.92 -11.65 -24.78
CA ASN A 28 26.88 -10.90 -23.52
C ASN A 28 25.93 -9.69 -23.60
N PHE A 29 25.96 -8.94 -24.71
CA PHE A 29 25.06 -7.80 -24.91
C PHE A 29 23.59 -8.23 -25.00
N SER A 30 23.33 -9.36 -25.67
CA SER A 30 21.97 -9.90 -25.78
C SER A 30 21.40 -10.33 -24.43
N GLU A 31 22.22 -10.96 -23.58
CA GLU A 31 21.82 -11.38 -22.24
C GLU A 31 21.49 -10.18 -21.35
N LEU A 32 22.34 -9.15 -21.37
CA LEU A 32 22.10 -7.91 -20.62
C LEU A 32 20.83 -7.19 -21.07
N THR A 33 20.55 -7.18 -22.38
CA THR A 33 19.32 -6.56 -22.90
C THR A 33 18.09 -7.35 -22.43
N VAL A 34 18.13 -8.68 -22.45
CA VAL A 34 17.03 -9.52 -21.98
C VAL A 34 16.80 -9.37 -20.48
N GLN A 35 17.87 -9.24 -19.67
CA GLN A 35 17.75 -8.98 -18.24
C GLN A 35 17.07 -7.63 -17.99
N ASN A 36 17.51 -6.55 -18.64
CA ASN A 36 16.89 -5.23 -18.52
C ASN A 36 15.41 -5.23 -18.94
N MET A 37 15.04 -5.96 -20.00
CA MET A 37 13.64 -6.06 -20.40
C MET A 37 12.77 -6.74 -19.33
N LYS A 38 13.28 -7.80 -18.70
CA LYS A 38 12.57 -8.51 -17.63
C LYS A 38 12.40 -7.68 -16.37
N GLU A 39 13.44 -6.94 -15.97
CA GLU A 39 13.37 -6.02 -14.83
C GLU A 39 12.34 -4.91 -15.08
N ASN A 40 12.31 -4.34 -16.28
CA ASN A 40 11.32 -3.33 -16.64
C ASN A 40 9.90 -3.89 -16.65
N GLU A 41 9.69 -5.12 -17.15
CA GLU A 41 8.38 -5.78 -17.15
C GLU A 41 7.86 -5.97 -15.72
N ILE A 42 8.71 -6.47 -14.81
CA ILE A 42 8.35 -6.64 -13.39
C ILE A 42 8.03 -5.29 -12.74
N PHE A 43 8.82 -4.26 -13.03
CA PHE A 43 8.59 -2.92 -12.49
C PHE A 43 7.27 -2.31 -12.99
N GLU A 44 6.97 -2.44 -14.28
CA GLU A 44 5.70 -1.98 -14.87
C GLU A 44 4.51 -2.71 -14.24
N GLU A 45 4.61 -4.03 -14.04
CA GLU A 45 3.58 -4.84 -13.39
C GLU A 45 3.34 -4.37 -11.95
N LEU A 46 4.41 -4.19 -11.16
CA LEU A 46 4.33 -3.69 -9.79
C LEU A 46 3.75 -2.27 -9.71
N GLN A 47 4.12 -1.40 -10.64
CA GLN A 47 3.58 -0.05 -10.72
C GLN A 47 2.07 -0.09 -10.95
N ILE A 48 1.58 -0.92 -11.88
CA ILE A 48 0.14 -1.06 -12.15
C ILE A 48 -0.61 -1.56 -10.91
N VAL A 49 -0.08 -2.58 -10.23
CA VAL A 49 -0.69 -3.11 -8.99
C VAL A 49 -0.69 -2.06 -7.88
N GLY A 50 0.43 -1.37 -7.69
CA GLY A 50 0.58 -0.34 -6.67
C GLY A 50 -0.32 0.87 -6.92
N GLU A 51 -0.40 1.36 -8.16
CA GLU A 51 -1.31 2.46 -8.54
C GLU A 51 -2.77 2.07 -8.36
N THR A 52 -3.15 0.86 -8.80
CA THR A 52 -4.52 0.34 -8.63
C THR A 52 -4.90 0.23 -7.16
N ALA A 53 -4.01 -0.34 -6.33
CA ALA A 53 -4.23 -0.45 -4.89
C ALA A 53 -4.35 0.92 -4.21
N SER A 54 -3.55 1.88 -4.68
CA SER A 54 -3.57 3.25 -4.20
C SER A 54 -4.85 4.00 -4.56
N ASP A 55 -5.35 3.81 -5.77
CA ASP A 55 -6.62 4.39 -6.21
C ASP A 55 -7.80 3.73 -5.48
N LEU A 56 -7.76 2.42 -5.26
CA LEU A 56 -8.79 1.73 -4.48
C LEU A 56 -8.80 2.14 -3.01
N LEU A 57 -7.63 2.37 -2.39
CA LEU A 57 -7.54 2.88 -1.02
C LEU A 57 -8.34 4.18 -0.83
N VAL A 58 -8.33 5.06 -1.83
CA VAL A 58 -8.97 6.38 -1.76
C VAL A 58 -10.38 6.44 -2.33
N SER A 59 -10.84 5.39 -3.01
CA SER A 59 -12.10 5.41 -3.75
C SER A 59 -13.05 4.26 -3.41
N ASN A 60 -12.56 3.18 -2.79
CA ASN A 60 -13.39 2.03 -2.47
C ASN A 60 -14.43 2.40 -1.39
N PRO A 61 -15.74 2.26 -1.65
CA PRO A 61 -16.82 2.58 -0.71
C PRO A 61 -16.76 1.78 0.60
N ASP A 62 -16.11 0.62 0.57
CA ASP A 62 -15.89 -0.20 1.77
C ASP A 62 -14.71 0.28 2.61
N ILE A 63 -13.85 1.15 2.09
CA ILE A 63 -12.72 1.74 2.84
C ILE A 63 -13.06 3.17 3.27
N VAL A 64 -13.63 3.95 2.34
CA VAL A 64 -13.76 5.39 2.54
C VAL A 64 -14.89 5.78 3.50
N CYS A 65 -14.80 6.99 4.06
CA CYS A 65 -15.82 7.55 4.93
C CYS A 65 -17.18 7.68 4.21
N LYS A 66 -18.24 7.28 4.91
CA LYS A 66 -19.61 7.57 4.52
C LYS A 66 -20.06 8.87 5.18
N LEU A 67 -20.55 9.80 4.36
CA LEU A 67 -21.27 10.98 4.80
C LEU A 67 -22.74 10.62 4.94
N VAL A 68 -23.26 10.74 6.15
CA VAL A 68 -24.65 10.38 6.48
C VAL A 68 -25.46 11.59 6.88
N GLU A 69 -26.75 11.57 6.54
CA GLU A 69 -27.77 12.46 7.12
C GLU A 69 -28.50 11.70 8.22
N ASN A 70 -28.66 12.35 9.37
CA ASN A 70 -29.46 11.79 10.45
C ASN A 70 -30.95 11.89 10.04
N ASP A 71 -31.60 10.76 9.75
CA ASP A 71 -33.00 10.71 9.34
C ASP A 71 -33.95 10.70 10.55
N ASN A 72 -33.87 11.76 11.37
CA ASN A 72 -34.87 12.11 12.40
C ASN A 72 -35.28 11.00 13.41
N GLY A 73 -34.52 9.91 13.52
CA GLY A 73 -34.58 8.86 14.54
C GLY A 73 -33.62 9.12 15.69
N THR A 74 -33.66 8.29 16.74
CA THR A 74 -32.85 8.47 17.95
C THR A 74 -31.36 8.65 17.60
N PRO A 75 -30.63 9.66 18.14
CA PRO A 75 -29.26 10.03 17.72
C PRO A 75 -28.18 8.94 17.78
N ASP A 76 -28.50 7.79 18.36
CA ASP A 76 -27.62 6.67 18.66
C ASP A 76 -27.99 5.39 17.89
N ASP A 77 -28.96 5.43 16.97
CA ASP A 77 -29.29 4.30 16.11
C ASP A 77 -28.63 4.46 14.71
N PRO A 78 -27.53 3.72 14.43
CA PRO A 78 -26.82 3.81 13.16
C PRO A 78 -27.51 3.03 12.03
N ASP A 79 -28.61 2.30 12.29
CA ASP A 79 -29.30 1.49 11.29
C ASP A 79 -30.26 2.31 10.40
N ASP A 80 -30.59 3.54 10.81
CA ASP A 80 -31.49 4.50 10.14
C ASP A 80 -30.74 5.67 9.46
N ASP A 81 -29.40 5.69 9.52
CA ASP A 81 -28.57 6.66 8.82
C ASP A 81 -28.64 6.47 7.28
N VAL A 82 -29.09 7.50 6.56
CA VAL A 82 -29.08 7.50 5.09
C VAL A 82 -27.71 7.97 4.60
N SER A 83 -26.98 7.07 3.91
CA SER A 83 -25.72 7.41 3.25
C SER A 83 -25.98 8.35 2.07
N ILE A 84 -25.52 9.59 2.18
CA ILE A 84 -25.67 10.62 1.14
C ILE A 84 -24.53 10.53 0.12
N LEU A 85 -23.29 10.37 0.61
CA LEU A 85 -22.09 10.45 -0.20
C LEU A 85 -20.95 9.62 0.39
N PHE A 86 -20.11 9.06 -0.48
CA PHE A 86 -18.81 8.49 -0.09
C PHE A 86 -17.73 9.54 -0.32
N MET A 87 -17.00 9.90 0.74
CA MET A 87 -15.94 10.89 0.64
C MET A 87 -14.64 10.25 0.21
N GLN A 88 -14.23 10.52 -1.04
CA GLN A 88 -12.92 10.08 -1.53
C GLN A 88 -11.79 10.63 -0.67
N ASN A 89 -10.70 9.87 -0.56
CA ASN A 89 -9.54 10.13 0.29
C ASN A 89 -9.83 10.17 1.80
N CYS A 90 -11.06 9.93 2.26
CA CYS A 90 -11.36 9.92 3.69
C CYS A 90 -11.32 8.50 4.25
N VAL A 91 -10.56 8.25 5.31
CA VAL A 91 -10.52 6.96 6.01
C VAL A 91 -10.96 7.11 7.46
N THR A 92 -11.71 6.11 7.95
CA THR A 92 -12.29 6.14 9.31
C THR A 92 -11.40 5.41 10.32
N ALA A 93 -11.32 5.99 11.52
CA ALA A 93 -10.89 5.27 12.70
C ALA A 93 -11.95 4.22 13.08
N VAL A 94 -11.52 3.04 13.49
CA VAL A 94 -12.38 2.06 14.15
C VAL A 94 -11.84 1.85 15.56
N SER A 95 -12.73 2.01 16.55
CA SER A 95 -12.40 1.72 17.93
C SER A 95 -12.11 0.23 18.10
N ARG A 96 -11.18 -0.13 18.99
CA ARG A 96 -10.84 -1.54 19.31
C ARG A 96 -12.08 -2.40 19.57
N ASN A 97 -13.12 -1.81 20.16
CA ASN A 97 -14.35 -2.49 20.55
C ASN A 97 -15.27 -2.83 19.38
N ASP A 98 -15.02 -2.25 18.20
CA ASP A 98 -15.86 -2.42 17.00
C ASP A 98 -15.40 -3.56 16.08
N VAL A 99 -14.25 -4.18 16.37
CA VAL A 99 -13.74 -5.31 15.58
C VAL A 99 -14.16 -6.62 16.26
N PRO A 100 -14.80 -7.55 15.53
CA PRO A 100 -15.25 -8.82 16.08
C PRO A 100 -14.11 -9.59 16.77
N PRO A 101 -14.36 -10.21 17.95
CA PRO A 101 -13.37 -11.04 18.62
C PRO A 101 -12.94 -12.20 17.70
N GLY A 102 -11.64 -12.29 17.42
CA GLY A 102 -11.04 -13.30 16.54
C GLY A 102 -10.51 -12.79 15.19
N GLN A 103 -10.84 -11.56 14.78
CA GLN A 103 -10.26 -10.95 13.57
C GLN A 103 -8.95 -10.18 13.82
N TRP A 104 -8.56 -9.97 15.08
CA TRP A 104 -7.26 -9.44 15.44
C TRP A 104 -6.17 -10.50 15.31
N ARG A 105 -5.81 -10.87 14.08
CA ARG A 105 -4.48 -11.43 13.84
C ARG A 105 -3.53 -10.26 13.58
N SER A 106 -2.82 -9.84 14.63
CA SER A 106 -1.63 -9.04 14.45
C SER A 106 -0.69 -9.79 13.49
N PRO A 107 -0.12 -9.12 12.46
CA PRO A 107 0.90 -9.73 11.60
C PRO A 107 2.15 -10.16 12.39
N TYR A 108 2.32 -9.67 13.63
CA TYR A 108 3.42 -10.03 14.53
C TYR A 108 3.11 -11.20 15.48
N GLY A 109 2.06 -11.98 15.21
CA GLY A 109 1.66 -13.11 16.04
C GLY A 109 0.72 -12.73 17.17
N TYR A 110 -0.02 -13.73 17.63
CA TYR A 110 -0.91 -13.64 18.78
C TYR A 110 -0.18 -13.08 20.00
N TYR A 111 -0.58 -11.91 20.50
CA TYR A 111 -0.43 -11.61 21.92
C TYR A 111 -1.59 -12.28 22.66
N GLU A 112 -1.50 -13.59 22.92
CA GLU A 112 -2.33 -14.23 23.97
C GLU A 112 -1.87 -13.84 25.38
N GLY A 113 -0.72 -13.17 25.51
CA GLY A 113 -0.22 -12.63 26.78
C GLY A 113 -0.42 -11.12 26.82
N GLY A 114 -1.24 -10.66 27.77
CA GLY A 114 -1.66 -9.27 27.90
C GLY A 114 -0.53 -8.25 27.98
N TRP A 115 -0.84 -7.05 27.50
CA TRP A 115 -0.07 -5.85 27.81
C TRP A 115 -1.03 -4.75 28.25
N TRP A 116 -0.72 -4.23 29.42
CA TRP A 116 -1.29 -3.04 30.01
C TRP A 116 -0.98 -1.85 29.09
N THR A 117 -1.86 -1.53 28.14
CA THR A 117 -1.93 -0.13 27.70
C THR A 117 -2.44 0.67 28.89
N ALA A 118 -1.72 1.73 29.23
CA ALA A 118 -2.10 2.59 30.35
C ALA A 118 -3.57 3.00 30.17
N PRO A 119 -4.40 2.90 31.22
CA PRO A 119 -5.80 3.33 31.14
C PRO A 119 -5.83 4.80 30.71
N GLY A 120 -6.29 5.06 29.48
CA GLY A 120 -6.33 6.40 28.89
C GLY A 120 -5.74 6.53 27.49
N GLN A 121 -4.99 5.54 26.99
CA GLN A 121 -4.65 5.48 25.55
C GLN A 121 -5.64 4.56 24.84
N ALA A 122 -6.70 5.14 24.29
CA ALA A 122 -7.53 4.42 23.33
C ALA A 122 -6.65 4.11 22.11
N ASP A 123 -6.26 2.85 21.94
CA ASP A 123 -5.59 2.40 20.73
C ASP A 123 -6.55 2.67 19.56
N ARG A 124 -6.31 3.76 18.83
CA ARG A 124 -7.09 4.12 17.64
C ARG A 124 -6.55 3.32 16.49
N PHE A 125 -7.34 2.38 15.98
CA PHE A 125 -6.99 1.66 14.77
C PHE A 125 -7.72 2.28 13.59
N ALA A 126 -7.17 2.22 12.39
CA ALA A 126 -7.96 2.49 11.21
C ALA A 126 -8.84 1.27 10.94
N LYS A 127 -9.89 1.46 10.16
CA LYS A 127 -10.68 0.34 9.62
C LYS A 127 -9.76 -0.75 9.08
N VAL A 128 -10.08 -2.01 9.40
CA VAL A 128 -9.38 -3.17 8.87
C VAL A 128 -9.59 -3.17 7.35
N ILE A 129 -8.51 -3.01 6.60
CA ILE A 129 -8.50 -3.08 5.14
C ILE A 129 -8.04 -4.48 4.78
N ARG A 130 -8.71 -5.15 3.83
CA ARG A 130 -8.23 -6.44 3.33
C ARG A 130 -7.46 -6.21 2.04
N LYS A 131 -6.49 -7.08 1.77
CA LYS A 131 -5.71 -7.08 0.53
C LYS A 131 -6.60 -7.14 -0.72
N GLU A 132 -7.69 -7.89 -0.65
CA GLU A 132 -8.72 -7.98 -1.70
C GLU A 132 -9.48 -6.66 -1.94
N ASP A 133 -9.68 -5.85 -0.89
CA ASP A 133 -10.33 -4.53 -1.01
C ASP A 133 -9.42 -3.53 -1.75
N LEU A 134 -8.11 -3.78 -1.77
CA LEU A 134 -7.09 -3.03 -2.51
C LEU A 134 -6.81 -3.63 -3.90
N GLY A 135 -7.50 -4.69 -4.31
CA GLY A 135 -7.28 -5.32 -5.62
C GLY A 135 -5.88 -5.92 -5.82
N ILE A 136 -5.13 -6.16 -4.73
CA ILE A 136 -3.77 -6.70 -4.82
C ILE A 136 -3.86 -8.22 -5.03
N PRO A 137 -3.27 -8.77 -6.12
CA PRO A 137 -3.38 -10.20 -6.41
C PRO A 137 -2.66 -11.10 -5.39
N ALA A 138 -2.99 -12.40 -5.41
CA ALA A 138 -2.53 -13.34 -4.39
C ALA A 138 -1.00 -13.56 -4.39
N ASP A 139 -0.35 -13.44 -5.55
CA ASP A 139 1.09 -13.58 -5.79
C ASP A 139 1.90 -12.32 -5.45
N TYR A 140 1.24 -11.27 -4.99
CA TYR A 140 1.86 -10.06 -4.47
C TYR A 140 1.80 -10.01 -2.96
N ASP A 141 2.58 -9.14 -2.37
CA ASP A 141 2.53 -8.83 -0.96
C ASP A 141 2.66 -7.33 -0.78
N CYS A 142 2.32 -6.83 0.40
CA CYS A 142 2.07 -5.41 0.57
C CYS A 142 2.33 -4.91 1.98
N GLU A 143 2.49 -3.60 2.12
CA GLU A 143 2.53 -2.92 3.41
C GLU A 143 1.81 -1.58 3.26
N LEU A 144 0.85 -1.31 4.16
CA LEU A 144 0.20 0.00 4.25
C LEU A 144 0.59 0.67 5.56
N THR A 145 1.18 1.85 5.45
CA THR A 145 1.51 2.69 6.59
C THR A 145 0.73 3.99 6.50
N ILE A 146 0.02 4.38 7.56
CA ILE A 146 -0.60 5.70 7.65
C ILE A 146 0.19 6.56 8.64
N SER A 147 0.59 7.75 8.23
CA SER A 147 1.30 8.73 9.04
C SER A 147 0.56 10.07 9.02
N GLY A 148 0.71 10.88 10.06
CA GLY A 148 -0.04 12.15 10.20
C GLY A 148 -1.37 12.02 10.94
N GLY A 149 -2.07 13.15 11.09
CA GLY A 149 -3.23 13.33 11.97
C GLY A 149 -2.86 13.65 13.44
N ALA A 150 -3.86 13.78 14.32
CA ALA A 150 -3.71 13.83 15.78
C ALA A 150 -3.27 12.48 16.39
N LEU A 151 -3.00 11.51 15.53
CA LEU A 151 -2.26 10.30 15.84
C LEU A 151 -0.78 10.67 16.02
N ASN A 152 -0.38 10.98 17.26
CA ASN A 152 1.00 11.31 17.60
C ASN A 152 1.52 10.43 18.75
N PRO A 153 2.74 9.84 18.67
CA PRO A 153 3.67 9.78 17.55
C PRO A 153 3.79 8.37 16.95
N SER A 154 4.32 8.31 15.73
CA SER A 154 4.76 7.10 15.01
C SER A 154 3.63 6.30 14.39
N SER A 155 3.38 6.55 13.09
CA SER A 155 2.79 5.62 12.12
C SER A 155 1.71 4.68 12.68
N LEU A 156 0.44 5.00 12.44
CA LEU A 156 -0.59 4.02 12.64
C LEU A 156 -0.38 2.90 11.62
N VAL A 157 0.10 1.76 12.10
CA VAL A 157 0.14 0.53 11.29
C VAL A 157 -1.29 0.08 11.16
N VAL A 158 -1.88 0.37 10.00
CA VAL A 158 -3.19 -0.18 9.66
C VAL A 158 -2.96 -1.64 9.31
N PRO A 159 -3.50 -2.59 10.10
CA PRO A 159 -3.35 -3.99 9.75
C PRO A 159 -4.12 -4.21 8.45
N VAL A 160 -3.39 -4.40 7.36
CA VAL A 160 -4.00 -4.90 6.13
C VAL A 160 -4.02 -6.41 6.21
N ILE A 161 -5.20 -6.99 6.33
CA ILE A 161 -5.34 -8.45 6.39
C ILE A 161 -4.90 -9.02 5.03
N GLY A 162 -3.92 -9.93 5.07
CA GLY A 162 -3.37 -10.59 3.90
C GLY A 162 -2.09 -9.95 3.34
N CYS A 163 -1.63 -8.85 3.93
CA CYS A 163 -0.32 -8.25 3.68
C CYS A 163 0.67 -8.68 4.79
N ASN A 164 1.92 -9.00 4.45
CA ASN A 164 2.98 -9.26 5.43
C ASN A 164 3.78 -7.99 5.76
N SER A 165 4.54 -8.05 6.85
CA SER A 165 5.43 -6.95 7.22
C SER A 165 6.63 -6.89 6.28
N PHE A 166 7.02 -5.67 5.90
CA PHE A 166 8.18 -5.46 5.06
C PHE A 166 9.46 -6.02 5.70
N SER A 167 10.25 -6.77 4.91
CA SER A 167 11.55 -7.32 5.36
C SER A 167 12.69 -6.64 4.60
N SER A 168 13.84 -6.45 5.25
CA SER A 168 15.00 -5.78 4.63
C SER A 168 15.66 -6.54 3.48
N GLY A 169 15.18 -7.76 3.16
CA GLY A 169 15.65 -8.57 2.03
C GLY A 169 14.67 -8.67 0.87
N THR A 170 13.57 -7.92 0.93
CA THR A 170 12.59 -7.88 -0.15
C THR A 170 13.16 -7.08 -1.33
N GLU A 171 13.15 -7.66 -2.52
CA GLU A 171 13.53 -7.02 -3.79
C GLU A 171 12.26 -6.57 -4.55
N ASP A 172 12.43 -5.78 -5.61
CA ASP A 172 11.34 -5.35 -6.50
C ASP A 172 10.14 -4.74 -5.77
N ILE A 173 10.39 -3.62 -5.09
CA ILE A 173 9.36 -2.92 -4.30
C ILE A 173 8.90 -1.68 -5.05
N TYR A 174 7.60 -1.59 -5.32
CA TYR A 174 6.96 -0.34 -5.70
C TYR A 174 6.34 0.32 -4.48
N SER A 175 6.55 1.63 -4.30
CA SER A 175 6.04 2.40 -3.17
C SER A 175 5.39 3.68 -3.66
N ILE A 176 4.17 3.93 -3.20
CA ILE A 176 3.38 5.13 -3.54
C ILE A 176 2.80 5.76 -2.28
N GLU A 177 2.87 7.08 -2.19
CA GLU A 177 2.28 7.87 -1.12
C GLU A 177 1.02 8.60 -1.61
N ARG A 178 -0.04 8.58 -0.81
CA ARG A 178 -1.29 9.31 -1.03
C ARG A 178 -1.60 10.20 0.15
N LYS A 179 -2.16 11.36 -0.14
CA LYS A 179 -2.76 12.22 0.88
C LYS A 179 -4.16 11.74 1.18
N LEU A 180 -4.44 11.55 2.46
CA LEU A 180 -5.72 11.15 2.99
C LEU A 180 -6.23 12.19 3.99
N VAL A 181 -7.51 12.09 4.28
CA VAL A 181 -8.15 12.76 5.40
C VAL A 181 -8.59 11.66 6.37
N TYR A 182 -8.12 11.74 7.59
CA TYR A 182 -8.50 10.85 8.66
C TYR A 182 -9.71 11.43 9.40
N TYR A 183 -10.77 10.65 9.55
CA TYR A 183 -11.91 11.00 10.40
C TYR A 183 -11.74 10.41 11.79
N ASN A 184 -11.55 11.29 12.77
CA ASN A 184 -11.50 10.93 14.18
C ASN A 184 -12.92 10.69 14.71
N THR A 185 -13.21 9.43 15.04
CA THR A 185 -14.54 8.99 15.49
C THR A 185 -14.77 9.09 17.00
N GLU A 186 -13.91 9.77 17.78
CA GLU A 186 -14.06 9.87 19.23
C GLU A 186 -15.47 10.32 19.65
N GLY A 187 -16.29 9.35 20.07
CA GLY A 187 -17.65 9.57 20.58
C GLY A 187 -18.75 9.75 19.53
N ASN A 188 -18.46 9.80 18.23
CA ASN A 188 -19.44 10.22 17.21
C ASN A 188 -19.95 9.11 16.26
N GLY A 189 -19.63 7.85 16.53
CA GLY A 189 -20.04 6.72 15.70
C GLY A 189 -19.14 6.50 14.47
N LYS A 190 -19.49 5.51 13.64
CA LYS A 190 -18.66 5.06 12.49
C LYS A 190 -18.79 5.95 11.25
N ASN A 191 -19.82 6.79 11.21
CA ASN A 191 -20.19 7.59 10.05
C ASN A 191 -19.88 9.06 10.28
N LEU A 192 -19.42 9.76 9.24
CA LEU A 192 -19.24 11.20 9.29
C LEU A 192 -20.60 11.88 9.13
N LYS A 193 -21.05 12.59 10.15
CA LYS A 193 -22.30 13.35 10.09
C LYS A 193 -22.12 14.58 9.21
N ARG A 194 -23.12 14.88 8.38
CA ARG A 194 -23.13 16.06 7.52
C ARG A 194 -22.85 17.37 8.27
N ALA A 195 -23.45 17.54 9.45
CA ALA A 195 -23.23 18.73 10.27
C ALA A 195 -21.76 18.91 10.69
N ASP A 196 -21.07 17.83 11.06
CA ASP A 196 -19.66 17.87 11.46
C ASP A 196 -18.76 18.25 10.29
N PHE A 197 -19.07 17.73 9.10
CA PHE A 197 -18.37 18.07 7.87
C PHE A 197 -18.55 19.54 7.49
N GLU A 198 -19.79 20.05 7.51
CA GLU A 198 -20.10 21.45 7.20
C GLU A 198 -19.48 22.42 8.22
N ASN A 199 -19.46 22.05 9.50
CA ASN A 199 -18.78 22.80 10.56
C ASN A 199 -17.26 22.85 10.32
N CYS A 200 -16.65 21.74 9.90
CA CYS A 200 -15.23 21.72 9.57
C CYS A 200 -14.89 22.64 8.39
N ILE A 201 -15.64 22.57 7.29
CA ILE A 201 -15.39 23.39 6.09
C ILE A 201 -15.63 24.87 6.35
N SER A 202 -16.63 25.21 7.16
CA SER A 202 -16.92 26.60 7.52
C SER A 202 -15.92 27.19 8.52
N GLY A 203 -15.02 26.38 9.09
CA GLY A 203 -14.10 26.79 10.16
C GLY A 203 -14.81 27.07 11.49
N ALA A 204 -16.05 26.61 11.64
CA ALA A 204 -16.85 26.81 12.83
C ALA A 204 -16.68 25.61 13.79
N GLY A 205 -15.82 25.75 14.79
CA GLY A 205 -15.67 24.76 15.86
C GLY A 205 -14.54 23.75 15.64
N SER A 206 -14.61 22.60 16.32
CA SER A 206 -13.63 21.53 16.21
C SER A 206 -13.87 20.71 14.95
N CYS A 207 -12.87 20.65 14.06
CA CYS A 207 -12.92 19.77 12.90
C CYS A 207 -12.44 18.36 13.29
N PRO A 208 -13.27 17.31 13.13
CA PRO A 208 -12.86 15.93 13.39
C PRO A 208 -12.09 15.30 12.21
N LEU A 209 -11.83 16.07 11.16
CA LEU A 209 -11.07 15.65 9.98
C LEU A 209 -9.65 16.18 10.06
N GLU A 210 -8.68 15.29 9.88
CA GLU A 210 -7.27 15.60 10.03
C GLU A 210 -6.49 15.09 8.82
N GLU A 211 -5.51 15.86 8.35
CA GLU A 211 -4.69 15.42 7.21
C GLU A 211 -3.77 14.26 7.60
N ALA A 212 -3.71 13.24 6.76
CA ALA A 212 -2.83 12.09 6.89
C ALA A 212 -2.17 11.76 5.54
N GLY A 213 -1.05 11.04 5.59
CA GLY A 213 -0.41 10.40 4.45
C GLY A 213 -0.52 8.89 4.58
N ALA A 214 -0.83 8.19 3.49
CA ALA A 214 -0.76 6.75 3.41
C ALA A 214 0.31 6.34 2.41
N THR A 215 1.23 5.48 2.84
CA THR A 215 2.22 4.85 1.98
C THR A 215 1.83 3.40 1.77
N ILE A 216 1.61 3.02 0.51
CA ILE A 216 1.43 1.64 0.10
C ILE A 216 2.72 1.18 -0.55
N LYS A 217 3.25 0.06 -0.06
CA LYS A 217 4.32 -0.69 -0.72
C LYS A 217 3.75 -2.00 -1.23
N VAL A 218 4.19 -2.41 -2.42
CA VAL A 218 3.82 -3.69 -3.04
C VAL A 218 5.09 -4.34 -3.58
N TRP A 219 5.21 -5.66 -3.42
CA TRP A 219 6.29 -6.48 -3.97
C TRP A 219 5.75 -7.85 -4.36
N ARG A 220 6.54 -8.63 -5.12
CA ARG A 220 6.17 -10.01 -5.47
C ARG A 220 6.45 -10.95 -4.28
N ALA A 221 5.49 -11.81 -3.92
CA ALA A 221 5.56 -12.69 -2.75
C ALA A 221 6.46 -13.92 -2.95
#